data_AF-A0AAW3FJF6-F1
#
_entry.id   AF-A0AAW3FJF6-F1
#
_cell.length_a   1.000
_cell.length_b   1.000
_cell.length_c   1.000
_cell.angle_alpha   90.00
_cell.angle_beta   90.00
_cell.angle_gamma   90.00
#
_symmetry.space_group_name_H-M   'P 1'
#
loop_
_entity.id
_entity.type
_entity.pdbx_description
1 polymer ?
#
loop_
_entity_poly.entity_id
_entity_poly.type
_entity_poly.pdbx_seq_one_letter_code
_entity_poly.pdbx_strand_id
1 'polypeptide(L)'
;MRNLVNYAVRYAKAGFSVLPMIGKKPMIKFADQPALTIDQIQSYWRSHPYAQLALRTTNFFVVDIDEHPGGADGFKSFRDYEHPEYFCETLSQKTAGGGRQLFYLKREDSTVQQNIGWLPGIDIKAHVNNYVMVAPSERNGKAYQWENHNPIVTAPRELVQAINANRDDTVDMFTDLNINYTEKSGTATLFETIVDGLGDTGGRNNALASFAGGLLYRGVDPRAVIQLGLLANANTGDSLTQREAKTTIESMIKKEIRRREANQ
;
A
#
# COMPACT_ATOMS: atom_id res chain seq x y z
N MET A 1 -10.54 -23.62 19.23
CA MET A 1 -9.86 -22.74 18.25
C MET A 1 -9.68 -23.54 16.96
N ARG A 2 -10.19 -23.05 15.82
CA ARG A 2 -10.15 -23.80 14.55
C ARG A 2 -8.74 -23.72 13.96
N ASN A 3 -8.10 -24.85 13.72
CA ASN A 3 -6.82 -24.87 13.01
C ASN A 3 -7.07 -24.59 11.52
N LEU A 4 -6.43 -23.54 10.99
CA LEU A 4 -6.64 -23.05 9.63
C LEU A 4 -5.66 -23.61 8.58
N VAL A 5 -4.78 -24.55 8.96
CA VAL A 5 -3.73 -25.10 8.08
C VAL A 5 -4.28 -25.65 6.77
N ASN A 6 -5.41 -26.36 6.79
CA ASN A 6 -5.99 -26.93 5.57
C ASN A 6 -6.47 -25.85 4.60
N TYR A 7 -6.91 -24.69 5.11
CA TYR A 7 -7.27 -23.54 4.29
C TYR A 7 -6.02 -22.86 3.73
N ALA A 8 -4.99 -22.67 4.55
CA ALA A 8 -3.70 -22.15 4.11
C ALA A 8 -3.13 -22.99 2.95
N VAL A 9 -3.12 -24.31 3.08
CA VAL A 9 -2.64 -25.22 2.02
C VAL A 9 -3.50 -25.12 0.76
N ARG A 10 -4.83 -24.96 0.89
CA ARG A 10 -5.72 -24.79 -0.28
C ARG A 10 -5.43 -23.49 -1.02
N TYR A 11 -5.24 -22.38 -0.32
CA TYR A 11 -4.87 -21.10 -0.96
C TYR A 11 -3.51 -21.18 -1.65
N ALA A 12 -2.51 -21.79 -1.01
CA ALA A 12 -1.20 -21.98 -1.63
C ALA A 12 -1.25 -22.87 -2.87
N LYS A 13 -2.03 -23.96 -2.84
CA LYS A 13 -2.26 -24.82 -4.02
C LYS A 13 -3.00 -24.10 -5.14
N ALA A 14 -3.84 -23.12 -4.82
CA ALA A 14 -4.49 -22.25 -5.80
C ALA A 14 -3.58 -21.11 -6.31
N GLY A 15 -2.30 -21.10 -5.93
CA GLY A 15 -1.31 -20.13 -6.43
C GLY A 15 -1.22 -18.83 -5.63
N PHE A 16 -1.86 -18.73 -4.46
CA PHE A 16 -1.80 -17.54 -3.62
C PHE A 16 -0.67 -17.61 -2.60
N SER A 17 -0.01 -16.47 -2.37
CA SER A 17 1.02 -16.33 -1.33
C SER A 17 0.36 -16.10 0.03
N VAL A 18 0.38 -17.14 0.88
CA VAL A 18 -0.29 -17.16 2.19
C VAL A 18 0.62 -16.63 3.30
N LEU A 19 0.06 -15.79 4.16
CA LEU A 19 0.73 -15.22 5.32
C LEU A 19 0.02 -15.66 6.63
N PRO A 20 0.77 -16.19 7.63
CA PRO A 20 0.26 -16.38 8.98
C PRO A 20 0.17 -15.04 9.71
N MET A 21 -0.97 -14.80 10.37
CA MET A 21 -1.30 -13.50 10.94
C MET A 21 -1.66 -13.58 12.43
N ILE A 22 -1.21 -12.59 13.20
CA ILE A 22 -1.63 -12.32 14.58
C ILE A 22 -2.00 -10.83 14.71
N GLY A 23 -3.21 -10.52 15.17
CA GLY A 23 -3.64 -9.14 15.38
C GLY A 23 -3.51 -8.24 14.14
N LYS A 24 -3.85 -8.76 12.94
CA LYS A 24 -3.65 -8.14 11.61
C LYS A 24 -2.20 -7.93 11.17
N LYS A 25 -1.20 -8.45 11.89
CA LYS A 25 0.21 -8.35 11.51
C LYS A 25 0.74 -9.71 11.05
N PRO A 26 1.53 -9.76 9.95
CA PRO A 26 2.21 -10.97 9.55
C PRO A 26 3.18 -11.42 10.64
N MET A 27 3.16 -12.71 10.94
CA MET A 27 4.07 -13.33 11.91
C MET A 27 5.44 -13.65 11.29
N ILE A 28 5.59 -13.41 9.99
CA ILE A 28 6.81 -13.59 9.21
C ILE A 28 7.17 -12.31 8.45
N LYS A 29 8.45 -12.15 8.15
CA LYS A 29 8.88 -11.19 7.12
C LYS A 29 8.47 -11.75 5.76
N PHE A 30 7.75 -10.95 4.97
CA PHE A 30 7.22 -11.38 3.67
C PHE A 30 7.57 -10.42 2.53
N ALA A 31 7.90 -9.17 2.85
CA ALA A 31 8.31 -8.18 1.86
C ALA A 31 9.54 -8.70 1.11
N ASP A 32 9.44 -8.72 -0.22
CA ASP A 32 10.48 -9.16 -1.14
C ASP A 32 10.99 -10.60 -0.88
N GLN A 33 10.20 -11.41 -0.17
CA GLN A 33 10.45 -12.83 0.05
C GLN A 33 9.59 -13.68 -0.91
N PRO A 34 10.03 -14.90 -1.25
CA PRO A 34 9.19 -15.86 -1.96
C PRO A 34 7.97 -16.27 -1.12
N ALA A 35 6.94 -16.80 -1.78
CA ALA A 35 5.79 -17.40 -1.10
C ALA A 35 6.24 -18.62 -0.28
N LEU A 36 5.54 -18.88 0.84
CA LEU A 36 5.79 -20.08 1.64
C LEU A 36 5.45 -21.35 0.83
N THR A 37 6.28 -22.38 0.97
CA THR A 37 5.96 -23.73 0.46
C THR A 37 4.88 -24.40 1.32
N ILE A 38 4.26 -25.45 0.80
CA ILE A 38 3.26 -26.23 1.55
C ILE A 38 3.84 -26.77 2.87
N ASP A 39 5.07 -27.28 2.85
CA ASP A 39 5.74 -27.81 4.05
C ASP A 39 6.01 -26.71 5.08
N GLN A 40 6.44 -25.53 4.62
CA GLN A 40 6.61 -24.37 5.48
C GLN A 40 5.28 -23.94 6.11
N ILE A 41 4.20 -23.89 5.34
CA ILE A 41 2.85 -23.59 5.84
C ILE A 41 2.44 -24.60 6.91
N GLN A 42 2.57 -25.90 6.64
CA GLN A 42 2.19 -26.96 7.58
C GLN A 42 3.00 -26.89 8.88
N SER A 43 4.32 -26.73 8.78
CA SER A 43 5.21 -26.57 9.92
C SER A 43 4.85 -25.34 10.76
N TYR A 44 4.54 -24.22 10.09
CA TYR A 44 4.21 -22.97 10.77
C TYR A 44 2.90 -23.08 11.56
N TRP A 45 1.83 -23.62 10.96
CA TRP A 45 0.56 -23.80 11.65
C TRP A 45 0.59 -24.91 12.71
N ARG A 46 1.55 -25.85 12.66
CA ARG A 46 1.77 -26.82 13.74
C ARG A 46 2.26 -26.13 15.01
N SER A 47 3.14 -25.15 14.89
CA SER A 47 3.64 -24.36 16.03
C SER A 47 2.71 -23.19 16.42
N HIS A 48 1.94 -22.68 15.46
CA HIS A 48 1.02 -21.55 15.65
C HIS A 48 -0.41 -21.89 15.18
N PRO A 49 -1.11 -22.83 15.85
CA PRO A 49 -2.42 -23.31 15.40
C PRO A 49 -3.52 -22.25 15.44
N TYR A 50 -3.27 -21.11 16.09
CA TYR A 50 -4.17 -19.96 16.21
C TYR A 50 -4.00 -18.93 15.08
N ALA A 51 -2.97 -19.07 14.23
CA ALA A 51 -2.63 -18.09 13.21
C ALA A 51 -3.78 -17.92 12.22
N GLN A 52 -4.15 -16.65 11.99
CA GLN A 52 -5.12 -16.24 10.99
C GLN A 52 -4.48 -16.18 9.61
N LEU A 53 -5.28 -16.05 8.55
CA LEU A 53 -4.84 -16.08 7.16
C LEU A 53 -4.92 -14.69 6.52
N ALA A 54 -3.84 -14.31 5.85
CA ALA A 54 -3.88 -13.28 4.83
C ALA A 54 -3.26 -13.79 3.52
N LEU A 55 -3.62 -13.15 2.42
CA LEU A 55 -3.02 -13.37 1.12
C LEU A 55 -2.30 -12.11 0.68
N ARG A 56 -1.05 -12.26 0.21
CA ARG A 56 -0.26 -11.17 -0.37
C ARG A 56 -0.80 -10.85 -1.77
N THR A 57 -0.97 -9.58 -2.10
CA THR A 57 -1.57 -9.10 -3.36
C THR A 57 -0.55 -9.11 -4.51
N THR A 58 -0.02 -10.29 -4.83
CA THR A 58 1.01 -10.47 -5.86
C THR A 58 0.40 -10.57 -7.25
N ASN A 59 -0.37 -11.62 -7.51
CA ASN A 59 -1.03 -11.93 -8.78
C ASN A 59 -2.49 -11.42 -8.86
N PHE A 60 -3.01 -10.87 -7.77
CA PHE A 60 -4.34 -10.30 -7.67
C PHE A 60 -4.29 -8.97 -6.93
N PHE A 61 -5.34 -8.18 -7.06
CA PHE A 61 -5.60 -7.00 -6.23
C PHE A 61 -7.01 -7.05 -5.65
N VAL A 62 -7.27 -6.18 -4.69
CA VAL A 62 -8.57 -6.08 -4.03
C VAL A 62 -9.09 -4.66 -4.12
N VAL A 63 -10.37 -4.53 -4.51
CA VAL A 63 -11.19 -3.35 -4.25
C VAL A 63 -11.80 -3.54 -2.87
N ASP A 64 -11.34 -2.75 -1.90
CA ASP A 64 -11.71 -2.84 -0.48
C ASP A 64 -12.69 -1.71 -0.15
N ILE A 65 -13.95 -2.08 -0.02
CA ILE A 65 -15.09 -1.20 0.18
C ILE A 65 -15.42 -1.20 1.67
N ASP A 66 -15.09 -0.13 2.38
CA ASP A 66 -15.34 -0.01 3.80
C ASP A 66 -16.29 1.14 4.09
N GLU A 67 -17.07 1.00 5.17
CA GLU A 67 -17.82 2.10 5.76
C GLU A 67 -17.07 2.57 7.02
N HIS A 68 -16.75 3.86 7.08
CA HIS A 68 -16.17 4.46 8.27
C HIS A 68 -17.23 5.27 9.02
N PRO A 69 -17.57 4.92 10.27
CA PRO A 69 -18.51 5.70 11.07
C PRO A 69 -18.07 7.16 11.18
N GLY A 70 -18.90 8.09 10.66
CA GLY A 70 -18.58 9.52 10.61
C GLY A 70 -17.60 9.94 9.51
N GLY A 71 -17.25 9.03 8.60
CA GLY A 71 -16.37 9.25 7.46
C GLY A 71 -17.04 8.93 6.12
N ALA A 72 -16.25 8.60 5.11
CA ALA A 72 -16.73 8.23 3.79
C ALA A 72 -17.45 6.86 3.80
N ASP A 73 -18.52 6.76 3.01
CA ASP A 73 -19.31 5.54 2.82
C ASP A 73 -18.93 4.89 1.49
N GLY A 74 -18.07 3.86 1.57
CA GLY A 74 -17.63 3.11 0.38
C GLY A 74 -18.77 2.39 -0.33
N PHE A 75 -19.81 1.95 0.37
CA PHE A 75 -20.95 1.28 -0.27
C PHE A 75 -21.77 2.26 -1.10
N LYS A 76 -21.95 3.50 -0.61
CA LYS A 76 -22.53 4.58 -1.40
C LYS A 76 -21.66 4.90 -2.62
N SER A 77 -20.36 5.12 -2.43
CA SER A 77 -19.45 5.40 -3.55
C SER A 77 -19.43 4.30 -4.59
N PHE A 78 -19.51 3.04 -4.17
CA PHE A 78 -19.56 1.89 -5.07
C PHE A 78 -20.88 1.85 -5.88
N ARG A 79 -22.02 2.11 -5.22
CA ARG A 79 -23.34 2.10 -5.87
C ARG A 79 -23.52 3.29 -6.82
N ASP A 80 -23.01 4.44 -6.43
CA ASP A 80 -23.20 5.71 -7.15
C ASP A 80 -22.09 5.94 -8.19
N TYR A 81 -21.15 4.99 -8.37
CA TYR A 81 -20.08 5.09 -9.36
C TYR A 81 -20.66 5.11 -10.78
N GLU A 82 -20.19 6.04 -11.62
CA GLU A 82 -20.76 6.31 -12.95
C GLU A 82 -20.63 5.13 -13.93
N HIS A 83 -19.66 4.23 -13.69
CA HIS A 83 -19.37 3.07 -14.53
C HIS A 83 -19.49 1.75 -13.75
N PRO A 84 -20.71 1.37 -13.28
CA PRO A 84 -20.90 0.13 -12.54
C PRO A 84 -20.47 -1.11 -13.34
N GLU A 85 -20.51 -1.05 -14.67
CA GLU A 85 -20.08 -2.10 -15.59
C GLU A 85 -18.59 -2.45 -15.49
N TYR A 86 -17.76 -1.56 -14.92
CA TYR A 86 -16.33 -1.84 -14.69
C TYR A 86 -16.12 -2.88 -13.58
N PHE A 87 -17.09 -3.04 -12.67
CA PHE A 87 -17.03 -4.02 -11.58
C PHE A 87 -17.74 -5.32 -11.98
N CYS A 88 -17.14 -6.08 -12.89
CA CYS A 88 -17.68 -7.38 -13.27
C CYS A 88 -17.76 -8.35 -12.08
N GLU A 89 -18.71 -9.28 -12.12
CA GLU A 89 -18.87 -10.25 -11.04
C GLU A 89 -17.61 -11.10 -10.84
N THR A 90 -17.14 -11.15 -9.60
CA THR A 90 -15.94 -11.87 -9.20
C THR A 90 -16.09 -12.43 -7.77
N LEU A 91 -15.10 -13.16 -7.29
CA LEU A 91 -15.05 -13.59 -5.89
C LEU A 91 -15.13 -12.38 -4.95
N SER A 92 -16.07 -12.42 -4.00
CA SER A 92 -16.19 -11.37 -2.98
C SER A 92 -16.32 -11.93 -1.56
N GLN A 93 -15.88 -11.15 -0.57
CA GLN A 93 -16.04 -11.48 0.84
C GLN A 93 -16.52 -10.28 1.66
N LYS A 94 -17.23 -10.58 2.76
CA LYS A 94 -17.46 -9.64 3.86
C LYS A 94 -16.23 -9.60 4.75
N THR A 95 -15.81 -8.40 5.14
CA THR A 95 -14.72 -8.21 6.09
C THR A 95 -15.24 -8.33 7.52
N ALA A 96 -14.36 -8.69 8.47
CA ALA A 96 -14.72 -8.70 9.89
C ALA A 96 -15.14 -7.30 10.43
N GLY A 97 -14.83 -6.23 9.68
CA GLY A 97 -15.22 -4.86 10.00
C GLY A 97 -16.62 -4.46 9.51
N GLY A 98 -17.25 -5.28 8.65
CA GLY A 98 -18.54 -4.96 8.01
C GLY A 98 -18.42 -4.44 6.57
N GLY A 99 -17.20 -4.20 6.08
CA GLY A 99 -16.93 -3.87 4.68
C GLY A 99 -17.02 -5.07 3.74
N ARG A 100 -16.67 -4.84 2.48
CA ARG A 100 -16.71 -5.81 1.38
C ARG A 100 -15.44 -5.74 0.54
N GLN A 101 -14.92 -6.89 0.13
CA GLN A 101 -13.74 -6.98 -0.72
C GLN A 101 -14.05 -7.73 -2.00
N LEU A 102 -13.74 -7.13 -3.14
CA LEU A 102 -13.82 -7.74 -4.47
C LEU A 102 -12.41 -8.10 -4.93
N PHE A 103 -12.21 -9.34 -5.37
CA PHE A 103 -10.90 -9.86 -5.76
C PHE A 103 -10.81 -9.93 -7.27
N TYR A 104 -9.73 -9.41 -7.86
CA TYR A 104 -9.48 -9.52 -9.30
C TYR A 104 -8.06 -9.98 -9.58
N LEU A 105 -7.89 -10.88 -10.56
CA LEU A 105 -6.56 -11.22 -11.07
C LEU A 105 -5.99 -10.00 -11.81
N LYS A 106 -4.70 -9.75 -11.61
CA LYS A 106 -3.99 -8.71 -12.36
C LYS A 106 -3.88 -9.13 -13.81
N ARG A 107 -3.92 -8.13 -14.70
CA ARG A 107 -3.72 -8.36 -16.12
C ARG A 107 -2.22 -8.49 -16.41
N GLU A 108 -1.86 -9.31 -17.39
CA GLU A 108 -0.47 -9.42 -17.86
C GLU A 108 -0.08 -8.23 -18.75
N ASP A 109 -1.06 -7.58 -19.36
CA ASP A 109 -0.90 -6.48 -20.32
C ASP A 109 -1.02 -5.07 -19.70
N SER A 110 -1.25 -4.99 -18.39
CA SER A 110 -1.38 -3.71 -17.68
C SER A 110 -1.04 -3.85 -16.21
N THR A 111 -0.36 -2.85 -15.65
CA THR A 111 -0.15 -2.75 -14.21
C THR A 111 -1.36 -2.09 -13.55
N VAL A 112 -1.66 -2.48 -12.32
CA VAL A 112 -2.68 -1.84 -11.48
C VAL A 112 -1.98 -1.24 -10.26
N GLN A 113 -2.20 0.04 -10.03
CA GLN A 113 -1.53 0.76 -8.96
C GLN A 113 -2.23 0.55 -7.61
N GLN A 114 -1.45 0.63 -6.54
CA GLN A 114 -1.97 0.79 -5.19
C GLN A 114 -2.59 2.19 -5.06
N ASN A 115 -3.85 2.29 -4.65
CA ASN A 115 -4.53 3.58 -4.53
C ASN A 115 -5.41 3.59 -3.27
N ILE A 116 -4.99 4.31 -2.23
CA ILE A 116 -5.75 4.43 -0.98
C ILE A 116 -6.69 5.62 -1.11
N GLY A 117 -7.98 5.41 -0.87
CA GLY A 117 -9.03 6.40 -1.11
C GLY A 117 -9.27 6.69 -2.60
N TRP A 118 -9.15 5.66 -3.47
CA TRP A 118 -9.44 5.79 -4.90
C TRP A 118 -10.82 6.39 -5.17
N LEU A 119 -11.81 5.94 -4.38
CA LEU A 119 -13.08 6.62 -4.21
C LEU A 119 -13.31 6.83 -2.70
N PRO A 120 -14.19 7.75 -2.28
CA PRO A 120 -14.49 7.92 -0.86
C PRO A 120 -14.92 6.59 -0.21
N GLY A 121 -14.13 6.07 0.72
CA GLY A 121 -14.39 4.79 1.40
C GLY A 121 -14.01 3.53 0.59
N ILE A 122 -13.31 3.67 -0.53
CA ILE A 122 -12.84 2.54 -1.35
C ILE A 122 -11.33 2.63 -1.58
N ASP A 123 -10.62 1.58 -1.17
CA ASP A 123 -9.19 1.42 -1.40
C ASP A 123 -8.91 0.37 -2.47
N ILE A 124 -7.81 0.55 -3.21
CA ILE A 124 -7.20 -0.45 -4.07
C ILE A 124 -5.96 -1.01 -3.40
N LYS A 125 -5.99 -2.31 -3.09
CA LYS A 125 -4.88 -3.07 -2.50
C LYS A 125 -4.22 -3.94 -3.56
N ALA A 126 -3.18 -3.41 -4.20
CA ALA A 126 -2.54 -3.98 -5.38
C ALA A 126 -1.01 -4.16 -5.26
N HIS A 127 -0.34 -3.48 -4.33
CA HIS A 127 1.12 -3.55 -4.25
C HIS A 127 1.59 -4.97 -3.89
N VAL A 128 2.72 -5.42 -4.44
CA VAL A 128 3.25 -6.76 -4.15
C VAL A 128 3.55 -6.94 -2.67
N ASN A 129 3.97 -5.90 -1.95
CA ASN A 129 4.21 -5.93 -0.49
C ASN A 129 2.96 -5.60 0.35
N ASN A 130 1.77 -5.61 -0.24
CA ASN A 130 0.50 -5.49 0.48
C ASN A 130 -0.18 -6.86 0.65
N TYR A 131 -1.16 -6.94 1.55
CA TYR A 131 -1.89 -8.16 1.86
C TYR A 131 -3.31 -7.85 2.34
N VAL A 132 -4.19 -8.83 2.21
CA VAL A 132 -5.56 -8.79 2.73
C VAL A 132 -5.84 -10.01 3.60
N MET A 133 -6.51 -9.81 4.73
CA MET A 133 -7.04 -10.92 5.53
C MET A 133 -8.14 -11.62 4.74
N VAL A 134 -8.22 -12.95 4.77
CA VAL A 134 -9.22 -13.72 4.01
C VAL A 134 -9.98 -14.71 4.88
N ALA A 135 -11.18 -15.08 4.45
CA ALA A 135 -11.96 -16.13 5.08
C ALA A 135 -11.16 -17.46 5.16
N PRO A 136 -11.34 -18.27 6.22
CA PRO A 136 -12.24 -18.08 7.36
C PRO A 136 -11.56 -17.37 8.55
N SER A 137 -10.65 -16.42 8.31
CA SER A 137 -9.99 -15.69 9.41
C SER A 137 -10.98 -14.89 10.25
N GLU A 138 -10.61 -14.63 11.49
CA GLU A 138 -11.43 -13.90 12.46
C GLU A 138 -10.65 -12.74 13.10
N ARG A 139 -11.41 -11.73 13.52
CA ARG A 139 -10.92 -10.60 14.30
C ARG A 139 -11.99 -10.20 15.31
N ASN A 140 -11.62 -10.16 16.60
CA ASN A 140 -12.51 -9.72 17.69
C ASN A 140 -13.88 -10.43 17.66
N GLY A 141 -13.88 -11.75 17.43
CA GLY A 141 -15.10 -12.55 17.36
C GLY A 141 -15.93 -12.40 16.07
N LYS A 142 -15.48 -11.60 15.10
CA LYS A 142 -16.12 -11.46 13.79
C LYS A 142 -15.26 -12.11 12.70
N ALA A 143 -15.90 -12.92 11.85
CA ALA A 143 -15.23 -13.65 10.78
C ALA A 143 -15.25 -12.89 9.45
N TYR A 144 -14.18 -13.02 8.68
CA TYR A 144 -14.20 -12.82 7.23
C TYR A 144 -14.97 -13.98 6.59
N GLN A 145 -15.86 -13.67 5.64
CA GLN A 145 -16.78 -14.65 5.05
C GLN A 145 -16.90 -14.44 3.55
N TRP A 146 -16.61 -15.48 2.76
CA TRP A 146 -16.91 -15.48 1.32
C TRP A 146 -18.42 -15.26 1.11
N GLU A 147 -18.78 -14.28 0.29
CA GLU A 147 -20.18 -13.97 -0.04
C GLU A 147 -20.70 -14.83 -1.18
N ASN A 148 -19.80 -15.23 -2.06
CA ASN A 148 -20.08 -16.08 -3.21
C ASN A 148 -18.96 -17.11 -3.37
N HIS A 149 -19.12 -17.98 -4.37
CA HIS A 149 -18.11 -18.99 -4.74
C HIS A 149 -17.67 -18.79 -6.20
N ASN A 150 -17.77 -17.56 -6.71
CA ASN A 150 -17.38 -17.24 -8.07
C ASN A 150 -15.85 -17.39 -8.22
N PRO A 151 -15.34 -17.72 -9.41
CA PRO A 151 -13.92 -17.64 -9.66
C PRO A 151 -13.42 -16.19 -9.51
N ILE A 152 -12.15 -16.02 -9.19
CA ILE A 152 -11.50 -14.71 -9.33
C ILE A 152 -11.31 -14.48 -10.83
N VAL A 153 -11.91 -13.43 -11.36
CA VAL A 153 -11.79 -13.08 -12.78
C VAL A 153 -10.64 -12.09 -13.00
N THR A 154 -10.07 -12.10 -14.20
CA THR A 154 -9.13 -11.06 -14.64
C THR A 154 -9.85 -9.73 -14.70
N ALA A 155 -9.26 -8.68 -14.11
CA ALA A 155 -9.87 -7.36 -14.08
C ALA A 155 -10.20 -6.85 -15.50
N PRO A 156 -11.38 -6.21 -15.69
CA PRO A 156 -11.67 -5.45 -16.90
C PRO A 156 -10.59 -4.39 -17.14
N ARG A 157 -10.29 -4.12 -18.41
CA ARG A 157 -9.24 -3.15 -18.76
C ARG A 157 -9.64 -1.75 -18.29
N GLU A 158 -10.92 -1.44 -18.42
CA GLU A 158 -11.57 -0.19 -18.08
C GLU A 158 -11.47 0.09 -16.58
N LEU A 159 -11.66 -0.93 -15.74
CA LEU A 159 -11.45 -0.81 -14.29
C LEU A 159 -9.99 -0.48 -13.96
N VAL A 160 -9.03 -1.18 -14.59
CA VAL A 160 -7.60 -0.93 -14.37
C VAL A 160 -7.22 0.48 -14.84
N GLN A 161 -7.75 0.92 -15.99
CA GLN A 161 -7.56 2.27 -16.50
C GLN A 161 -8.12 3.32 -15.54
N ALA A 162 -9.35 3.16 -15.05
CA ALA A 162 -9.96 4.09 -14.10
C ALA A 162 -9.21 4.16 -12.74
N ILE A 163 -8.69 3.03 -12.27
CA ILE A 163 -7.85 2.99 -11.05
C ILE A 163 -6.57 3.80 -11.23
N ASN A 164 -5.95 3.68 -12.40
CA ASN A 164 -4.69 4.35 -12.71
C ASN A 164 -4.89 5.82 -13.10
N ALA A 165 -5.99 6.17 -13.78
CA ALA A 165 -6.31 7.53 -14.24
C ALA A 165 -6.54 8.51 -13.09
N ASN A 166 -7.09 8.07 -11.95
CA ASN A 166 -7.31 8.91 -10.77
C ASN A 166 -6.03 9.43 -10.08
N ARG A 167 -4.84 9.19 -10.65
CA ARG A 167 -3.62 9.95 -10.34
C ARG A 167 -3.25 10.94 -11.45
N ASP A 168 -3.44 10.58 -12.72
CA ASP A 168 -3.10 11.42 -13.87
C ASP A 168 -4.12 12.54 -14.13
N ASP A 169 -5.40 12.36 -13.79
CA ASP A 169 -6.42 13.43 -13.94
C ASP A 169 -6.21 14.60 -12.99
N THR A 170 -5.46 14.42 -11.89
CA THR A 170 -4.96 15.59 -11.16
C THR A 170 -3.95 16.35 -12.02
N VAL A 171 -3.05 15.68 -12.72
CA VAL A 171 -2.02 16.33 -13.55
C VAL A 171 -2.65 16.99 -14.79
N ASP A 172 -3.64 16.38 -15.44
CA ASP A 172 -4.25 16.92 -16.66
C ASP A 172 -5.23 18.08 -16.39
N MET A 173 -5.83 18.18 -15.19
CA MET A 173 -6.56 19.39 -14.79
C MET A 173 -5.63 20.60 -14.50
N PHE A 174 -4.32 20.36 -14.32
CA PHE A 174 -3.29 21.38 -14.08
C PHE A 174 -2.40 21.67 -15.31
N THR A 175 -2.60 21.02 -16.47
CA THR A 175 -1.74 21.25 -17.66
C THR A 175 -1.84 22.66 -18.21
N ASP A 176 -2.94 23.37 -17.95
CA ASP A 176 -3.10 24.80 -18.26
C ASP A 176 -2.52 25.75 -17.18
N LEU A 177 -2.01 25.23 -16.05
CA LEU A 177 -1.42 26.00 -14.95
C LEU A 177 0.13 26.04 -15.01
N ASN A 178 0.67 26.10 -16.21
CA ASN A 178 2.11 26.13 -16.42
C ASN A 178 2.68 27.54 -16.24
N ILE A 179 3.21 27.83 -15.05
CA ILE A 179 4.00 29.05 -14.81
C ILE A 179 5.45 28.75 -15.20
N ASN A 180 5.90 29.37 -16.29
CA ASN A 180 7.30 29.29 -16.73
C ASN A 180 8.22 30.06 -15.77
N TYR A 181 8.70 29.39 -14.72
CA TYR A 181 9.76 29.91 -13.88
C TYR A 181 11.11 29.77 -14.61
N THR A 182 11.79 30.88 -14.87
CA THR A 182 13.10 30.90 -15.54
C THR A 182 14.21 30.31 -14.66
N GLU A 183 14.05 30.37 -13.33
CA GLU A 183 14.98 29.82 -12.35
C GLU A 183 14.20 29.25 -11.15
N LYS A 184 14.53 28.01 -10.76
CA LYS A 184 13.96 27.38 -9.55
C LYS A 184 14.87 27.63 -8.36
N SER A 185 14.33 28.20 -7.29
CA SER A 185 15.07 28.30 -6.02
C SER A 185 15.24 26.92 -5.39
N GLY A 186 16.32 26.72 -4.63
CA GLY A 186 16.50 25.45 -3.90
C GLY A 186 15.39 25.16 -2.88
N THR A 187 14.63 26.18 -2.45
CA THR A 187 13.44 25.98 -1.59
C THR A 187 12.26 25.46 -2.40
N ALA A 188 12.07 25.94 -3.63
CA ALA A 188 11.03 25.43 -4.53
C ALA A 188 11.28 23.95 -4.84
N THR A 189 12.53 23.57 -5.15
CA THR A 189 12.90 22.16 -5.37
C THR A 189 12.61 21.28 -4.17
N LEU A 190 12.78 21.77 -2.94
CA LEU A 190 12.41 21.00 -1.74
C LEU A 190 10.90 20.77 -1.67
N PHE A 191 10.08 21.79 -1.95
CA PHE A 191 8.62 21.61 -1.96
C PHE A 191 8.18 20.62 -3.04
N GLU A 192 8.73 20.74 -4.24
CA GLU A 192 8.47 19.83 -5.36
C GLU A 192 8.88 18.39 -5.02
N THR A 193 10.04 18.18 -4.39
CA THR A 193 10.53 16.84 -3.96
C THR A 193 9.55 16.12 -3.01
N ILE A 194 8.75 16.86 -2.22
CA ILE A 194 7.73 16.22 -1.37
C ILE A 194 6.68 15.51 -2.23
N VAL A 195 6.30 16.13 -3.35
CA VAL A 195 5.27 15.64 -4.27
C VAL A 195 5.86 14.63 -5.24
N ASP A 196 6.97 14.98 -5.89
CA ASP A 196 7.61 14.21 -6.97
C ASP A 196 8.39 13.00 -6.43
N GLY A 197 8.69 12.99 -5.14
CA GLY A 197 9.51 11.97 -4.50
C GLY A 197 11.00 12.14 -4.79
N LEU A 198 11.78 11.08 -4.56
CA LEU A 198 13.23 11.10 -4.47
C LEU A 198 13.94 10.73 -5.79
N GLY A 199 13.20 10.72 -6.91
CA GLY A 199 13.68 10.33 -8.24
C GLY A 199 13.87 8.82 -8.45
N ASP A 200 14.36 8.46 -9.64
CA ASP A 200 14.43 7.07 -10.11
C ASP A 200 15.65 6.28 -9.60
N THR A 201 15.64 4.97 -9.89
CA THR A 201 16.51 3.93 -9.33
C THR A 201 18.01 4.27 -9.29
N GLY A 202 18.64 4.11 -8.12
CA GLY A 202 20.10 4.14 -7.93
C GLY A 202 20.64 5.25 -7.02
N GLY A 203 19.83 6.26 -6.67
CA GLY A 203 20.29 7.44 -5.90
C GLY A 203 19.43 7.85 -4.70
N ARG A 204 18.35 7.12 -4.38
CA ARG A 204 17.31 7.53 -3.43
C ARG A 204 17.79 7.83 -2.02
N ASN A 205 18.74 7.04 -1.50
CA ASN A 205 19.37 7.33 -0.20
C ASN A 205 20.11 8.68 -0.21
N ASN A 206 20.84 8.96 -1.29
CA ASN A 206 21.55 10.23 -1.44
C ASN A 206 20.56 11.39 -1.66
N ALA A 207 19.50 11.19 -2.43
CA ALA A 207 18.44 12.16 -2.62
C ALA A 207 17.74 12.47 -1.29
N LEU A 208 17.38 11.46 -0.49
CA LEU A 208 16.77 11.64 0.83
C LEU A 208 17.71 12.34 1.81
N ALA A 209 19.00 12.00 1.78
CA ALA A 209 20.00 12.67 2.61
C ALA A 209 20.16 14.15 2.23
N SER A 210 20.24 14.45 0.92
CA SER A 210 20.29 15.82 0.39
C SER A 210 19.02 16.60 0.72
N PHE A 211 17.85 15.98 0.59
CA PHE A 211 16.56 16.57 0.94
C PHE A 211 16.47 16.91 2.43
N ALA A 212 16.77 15.95 3.31
CA ALA A 212 16.80 16.17 4.75
C ALA A 212 17.82 17.24 5.16
N GLY A 213 19.01 17.21 4.55
CA GLY A 213 20.04 18.24 4.75
C GLY A 213 19.58 19.63 4.31
N GLY A 214 18.89 19.73 3.18
CA GLY A 214 18.34 20.98 2.64
C GLY A 214 17.28 21.60 3.55
N LEU A 215 16.42 20.78 4.17
CA LEU A 215 15.44 21.22 5.17
C LEU A 215 16.13 21.69 6.47
N LEU A 216 17.10 20.93 6.97
CA LEU A 216 17.85 21.26 8.20
C LEU A 216 18.66 22.55 8.05
N TYR A 217 19.26 22.77 6.86
CA TYR A 217 19.95 24.01 6.53
C TYR A 217 19.03 25.23 6.63
N ARG A 218 17.74 25.06 6.29
CA ARG A 218 16.71 26.10 6.40
C ARG A 218 16.06 26.21 7.78
N GLY A 219 16.55 25.45 8.76
CA GLY A 219 16.07 25.52 10.14
C GLY A 219 14.75 24.79 10.40
N VAL A 220 14.34 23.87 9.52
CA VAL A 220 13.16 23.03 9.75
C VAL A 220 13.41 22.11 10.95
N ASP A 221 12.42 22.02 11.86
CA ASP A 221 12.51 21.20 13.06
C ASP A 221 12.76 19.72 12.73
N PRO A 222 13.65 19.00 13.46
CA PRO A 222 13.97 17.61 13.20
C PRO A 222 12.75 16.67 13.11
N ARG A 223 11.68 16.91 13.88
CA ARG A 223 10.46 16.09 13.80
C ARG A 223 9.74 16.30 12.47
N ALA A 224 9.66 17.55 12.01
CA ALA A 224 9.10 17.88 10.71
C ALA A 224 9.96 17.31 9.58
N VAL A 225 11.30 17.36 9.68
CA VAL A 225 12.21 16.76 8.69
C VAL A 225 11.97 15.25 8.54
N ILE A 226 11.73 14.53 9.64
CA ILE A 226 11.37 13.10 9.59
C ILE A 226 10.07 12.89 8.83
N GLN A 227 9.03 13.65 9.16
CA GLN A 227 7.71 13.50 8.52
C GLN A 227 7.77 13.84 7.03
N LEU A 228 8.40 14.95 6.66
CA LEU A 228 8.56 15.38 5.27
C LEU A 228 9.40 14.40 4.47
N GLY A 229 10.48 13.87 5.04
CA GLY A 229 11.32 12.86 4.38
C GLY A 229 10.59 11.53 4.16
N LEU A 230 9.75 11.11 5.12
CA LEU A 230 8.92 9.91 4.97
C LEU A 230 7.81 10.12 3.94
N LEU A 231 7.24 11.32 3.85
CA LEU A 231 6.24 11.67 2.85
C LEU A 231 6.84 11.65 1.43
N ALA A 232 7.98 12.31 1.22
CA ALA A 232 8.71 12.28 -0.06
C ALA A 232 9.09 10.84 -0.45
N ASN A 233 9.56 10.04 0.52
CA ASN A 233 9.86 8.63 0.28
C ASN A 233 8.61 7.82 -0.11
N ALA A 234 7.46 8.05 0.53
CA ALA A 234 6.21 7.36 0.19
C ALA A 234 5.69 7.71 -1.22
N ASN A 235 6.03 8.90 -1.73
CA ASN A 235 5.72 9.34 -3.10
C ASN A 235 6.75 8.86 -4.14
N THR A 236 7.81 8.17 -3.72
CA THR A 236 8.83 7.63 -4.64
C THR A 236 8.40 6.25 -5.17
N GLY A 237 8.44 6.04 -6.48
CA GLY A 237 7.98 4.79 -7.12
C GLY A 237 8.67 3.53 -6.59
N ASP A 238 10.01 3.50 -6.58
CA ASP A 238 10.82 2.49 -5.89
C ASP A 238 11.29 3.07 -4.55
N SER A 239 10.42 3.20 -3.56
CA SER A 239 10.78 3.84 -2.28
C SER A 239 11.75 3.02 -1.43
N LEU A 240 12.51 3.69 -0.55
CA LEU A 240 13.27 3.01 0.49
C LEU A 240 12.31 2.38 1.51
N THR A 241 12.74 1.33 2.20
CA THR A 241 11.95 0.85 3.33
C THR A 241 11.83 1.94 4.39
N GLN A 242 10.73 1.97 5.14
CA GLN A 242 10.54 2.94 6.23
C GLN A 242 11.72 2.98 7.22
N ARG A 243 12.34 1.82 7.48
CA ARG A 243 13.51 1.72 8.36
C ARG A 243 14.73 2.41 7.75
N GLU A 244 15.02 2.14 6.47
CA GLU A 244 16.14 2.77 5.75
C GLU A 244 15.93 4.28 5.64
N ALA A 245 14.75 4.72 5.20
CA ALA A 245 14.41 6.13 5.09
C ALA A 245 14.60 6.86 6.43
N LYS A 246 14.03 6.31 7.51
CA LYS A 246 14.19 6.88 8.85
C LYS A 246 15.65 6.91 9.30
N THR A 247 16.40 5.84 9.05
CA THR A 247 17.83 5.76 9.41
C THR A 247 18.64 6.84 8.68
N THR A 248 18.39 7.02 7.37
CA THR A 248 19.03 8.06 6.55
C THR A 248 18.71 9.46 7.07
N ILE A 249 17.44 9.76 7.35
CA ILE A 249 17.04 11.08 7.89
C ILE A 249 17.65 11.33 9.28
N GLU A 250 17.59 10.34 10.18
CA GLU A 250 18.18 10.44 11.51
C GLU A 250 19.69 10.67 11.47
N SER A 251 20.40 10.07 10.50
CA SER A 251 21.83 10.31 10.30
C SER A 251 22.13 11.77 9.96
N MET A 252 21.29 12.41 9.14
CA MET A 252 21.42 13.82 8.76
C MET A 252 21.11 14.75 9.92
N ILE A 253 20.08 14.44 10.71
CA ILE A 253 19.74 15.19 11.93
C ILE A 253 20.90 15.13 12.93
N LYS A 254 21.45 13.94 13.19
CA LYS A 254 22.61 13.79 14.10
C LYS A 254 23.82 14.58 13.62
N LYS A 255 24.08 14.59 12.30
CA LYS A 255 25.16 15.37 11.69
C LYS A 255 24.94 16.88 11.88
N GLU A 256 23.71 17.36 11.70
CA GLU A 256 23.38 18.77 11.89
C GLU A 256 23.48 19.22 13.36
N ILE A 257 23.01 18.40 14.30
CA ILE A 257 23.13 18.68 15.74
C ILE A 257 24.59 18.90 16.12
N ARG A 258 25.48 17.96 15.74
CA ARG A 258 26.92 18.08 16.00
C ARG A 258 27.54 19.33 15.36
N ARG A 259 27.12 19.68 14.14
CA ARG A 259 27.59 20.90 13.45
C ARG A 259 27.21 22.16 14.22
N ARG A 260 25.99 22.21 14.77
CA ARG A 260 25.51 23.36 15.55
C ARG A 260 26.16 23.44 16.92
N GLU A 261 26.37 22.31 17.59
CA GLU A 261 27.11 22.23 18.87
C GLU A 261 28.56 22.70 18.72
N ALA A 262 29.23 22.38 17.60
CA ALA A 262 30.60 22.82 17.34
C ALA A 262 30.72 24.31 16.96
N ASN A 263 29.61 24.96 16.62
CA ASN A 263 29.56 26.37 16.21
C ASN A 263 28.97 27.28 17.32
N GLN A 264 28.69 26.73 18.50
CA GLN A 264 28.33 27.45 19.73
C GLN A 264 29.56 27.62 20.61
#